data_AF-A0A816RG81-F1
#
_entry.id   AF-A0A816RG81-F1
#
_cell.length_a   1.000
_cell.length_b   1.000
_cell.length_c   1.000
_cell.angle_alpha   90.00
_cell.angle_beta   90.00
_cell.angle_gamma   90.00
#
_symmetry.space_group_name_H-M   'P 1'
#
loop_
_entity.id
_entity.type
_entity.pdbx_description
1 polymer ?
#
loop_
_entity_poly.entity_id
_entity_poly.type
_entity_poly.pdbx_seq_one_letter_code
_entity_poly.pdbx_strand_id
1 'polypeptide(L)'
;MVVNYCRPLLKKKENVLLGKLWNLGVRYECYEVNDSKVVRNLSTRVVSDEEIQCLANGLDYGLIPKRVDKLMIASNIEQFYHRVTDITQHHKKFMNELKEAGAGAIVKSDVRVLNPKELTLAADLRSLTQSFLHKANEFRQQNNKLDCKEKNYRAILKKFREDDSIIITRSDKGRGIVEMNRQDYVNKMLTILNDSTKFSFLLEDPTIKRETSE
;
A
#
# COMPACT_ATOMS: atom_id res chain seq x y z
N MET A 1 3.92 25.05 -36.92
CA MET A 1 2.44 25.00 -36.89
C MET A 1 1.89 23.72 -36.25
N VAL A 2 2.18 22.52 -36.78
CA VAL A 2 1.58 21.21 -36.39
C VAL A 2 1.28 21.03 -34.89
N VAL A 3 2.24 21.32 -34.01
CA VAL A 3 2.10 21.15 -32.54
C VAL A 3 0.87 21.83 -31.96
N ASN A 4 0.48 23.01 -32.47
CA ASN A 4 -0.71 23.72 -31.98
C ASN A 4 -2.03 23.05 -32.41
N TYR A 5 -2.04 22.28 -33.51
CA TYR A 5 -3.21 21.57 -34.01
C TYR A 5 -3.41 20.22 -33.30
N CYS A 6 -2.34 19.57 -32.86
CA CYS A 6 -2.40 18.32 -32.10
C CYS A 6 -2.77 18.54 -30.62
N ARG A 7 -2.42 19.69 -30.02
CA ARG A 7 -2.62 19.97 -28.58
C ARG A 7 -4.10 19.86 -28.13
N PRO A 8 -5.12 20.36 -28.87
CA PRO A 8 -6.53 20.15 -28.51
C PRO A 8 -6.99 18.69 -28.63
N LEU A 9 -6.51 17.96 -29.65
CA LEU A 9 -6.85 16.55 -29.87
C LEU A 9 -6.28 15.65 -28.76
N LEU A 10 -5.05 15.91 -28.33
CA LEU A 10 -4.43 15.24 -27.19
C LEU A 10 -5.23 15.50 -25.92
N LYS A 11 -5.54 16.76 -25.60
CA LYS A 11 -6.31 17.13 -24.39
C LYS A 11 -7.74 16.56 -24.40
N LYS A 12 -8.37 16.45 -25.57
CA LYS A 12 -9.68 15.76 -25.71
C LYS A 12 -9.56 14.25 -25.43
N LYS A 13 -8.48 13.60 -25.90
CA LYS A 13 -8.24 12.16 -25.67
C LYS A 13 -7.87 11.87 -24.21
N GLU A 14 -7.10 12.75 -23.59
CA GLU A 14 -6.76 12.78 -22.17
C GLU A 14 -8.02 12.87 -21.28
N ASN A 15 -8.90 13.84 -21.53
CA ASN A 15 -10.18 13.96 -20.80
C ASN A 15 -11.07 12.71 -20.93
N VAL A 16 -11.10 12.08 -22.11
CA VAL A 16 -11.85 10.81 -22.32
C VAL A 16 -11.22 9.64 -21.57
N LEU A 17 -9.89 9.61 -21.41
CA LEU A 17 -9.22 8.61 -20.58
C LEU A 17 -9.48 8.85 -19.08
N LEU A 18 -9.39 10.09 -18.61
CA LEU A 18 -9.69 10.46 -17.22
C LEU A 18 -11.14 10.09 -16.83
N GLY A 19 -12.13 10.39 -17.69
CA GLY A 19 -13.52 9.99 -17.46
C GLY A 19 -13.74 8.47 -17.43
N LYS A 20 -13.00 7.70 -18.23
CA LYS A 20 -13.02 6.23 -18.18
C LYS A 20 -12.36 5.68 -16.91
N LEU A 21 -11.25 6.27 -16.48
CA LEU A 21 -10.54 5.92 -15.26
C LEU A 21 -11.41 6.20 -14.02
N TRP A 22 -12.11 7.34 -13.99
CA TRP A 22 -13.10 7.67 -12.97
C TRP A 22 -14.22 6.62 -12.86
N ASN A 23 -14.80 6.22 -13.99
CA ASN A 23 -15.84 5.19 -14.05
C ASN A 23 -15.33 3.77 -13.68
N LEU A 24 -14.01 3.56 -13.69
CA LEU A 24 -13.34 2.35 -13.17
C LEU A 24 -12.92 2.49 -11.70
N GLY A 25 -13.36 3.55 -11.00
CA GLY A 25 -13.04 3.81 -9.60
C GLY A 25 -11.68 4.44 -9.32
N VAL A 26 -10.90 4.76 -10.36
CA VAL A 26 -9.55 5.36 -10.23
C VAL A 26 -9.69 6.85 -9.94
N ARG A 27 -9.80 7.19 -8.65
CA ARG A 27 -9.81 8.57 -8.17
C ARG A 27 -8.41 9.17 -8.25
N TYR A 28 -8.22 10.11 -9.18
CA TYR A 28 -7.03 10.99 -9.24
C TYR A 28 -7.15 12.22 -8.32
N GLU A 29 -8.30 12.40 -7.66
CA GLU A 29 -8.48 13.41 -6.63
C GLU A 29 -7.74 13.01 -5.35
N CYS A 30 -6.46 13.38 -5.28
CA CYS A 30 -5.83 13.67 -3.99
C CYS A 30 -6.58 14.86 -3.38
N TYR A 31 -7.63 14.59 -2.61
CA TYR A 31 -8.25 15.63 -1.79
C TYR A 31 -7.17 16.22 -0.89
N GLU A 32 -7.00 17.54 -0.91
CA GLU A 32 -6.23 18.25 0.10
C GLU A 32 -6.99 18.15 1.43
N VAL A 33 -6.75 17.04 2.12
CA VAL A 33 -7.19 16.82 3.49
C VAL A 33 -6.53 17.93 4.31
N ASN A 34 -7.32 18.89 4.74
CA ASN A 34 -6.82 19.92 5.64
C ASN A 34 -6.61 19.27 7.02
N ASP A 35 -5.35 18.95 7.33
CA ASP A 35 -4.94 18.18 8.50
C ASP A 35 -5.50 18.73 9.82
N SER A 36 -5.63 20.07 9.94
CA SER A 36 -6.23 20.74 11.11
C SER A 36 -7.73 20.47 11.33
N LYS A 37 -8.42 19.89 10.34
CA LYS A 37 -9.79 19.39 10.47
C LYS A 37 -9.84 17.94 10.96
N VAL A 38 -8.79 17.16 10.69
CA VAL A 38 -8.67 15.74 11.08
C VAL A 38 -8.10 15.62 12.49
N VAL A 39 -7.04 16.35 12.79
CA VAL A 39 -6.35 16.33 14.09
C VAL A 39 -6.90 17.44 14.98
N ARG A 40 -7.39 17.09 16.16
CA ARG A 40 -7.89 18.02 17.18
C ARG A 40 -7.02 17.94 18.43
N ASN A 41 -6.17 18.95 18.60
CA ASN A 41 -5.45 19.13 19.85
C ASN A 41 -6.38 19.73 20.91
N LEU A 42 -6.54 19.03 22.03
CA LEU A 42 -7.22 19.43 23.27
C LEU A 42 -6.28 19.28 24.49
N SER A 43 -4.97 19.13 24.26
CA SER A 43 -3.94 19.13 25.29
C SER A 43 -3.45 20.57 25.58
N THR A 44 -2.64 20.73 26.62
CA THR A 44 -1.89 21.98 26.87
C THR A 44 -0.59 22.08 26.05
N ARG A 45 -0.22 21.04 25.29
CA ARG A 45 1.00 20.96 24.49
C ARG A 45 0.82 21.67 23.15
N VAL A 46 1.84 22.42 22.73
CA VAL A 46 1.91 22.96 21.36
C VAL A 46 2.42 21.86 20.43
N VAL A 47 1.59 21.45 19.49
CA VAL A 47 1.86 20.40 18.49
C VAL A 47 2.34 21.07 17.20
N SER A 48 3.38 20.53 16.55
CA SER A 48 3.93 21.13 15.31
C SER A 48 3.14 20.73 14.06
N ASP A 49 3.30 21.50 12.97
CA ASP A 49 2.69 21.16 11.67
C ASP A 49 3.16 19.80 11.13
N GLU A 50 4.41 19.38 11.44
CA GLU A 50 4.92 18.05 11.07
C GLU A 50 4.26 16.93 11.90
N GLU A 51 3.95 17.20 13.17
CA GLU A 51 3.25 16.27 14.06
C GLU A 51 1.77 16.16 13.68
N ILE A 52 1.13 17.28 13.34
CA ILE A 52 -0.23 17.33 12.77
C ILE A 52 -0.27 16.55 11.44
N GLN A 53 0.66 16.79 10.51
CA GLN A 53 0.79 16.00 9.27
C GLN A 53 1.03 14.51 9.54
N CYS A 54 1.81 14.16 10.55
CA CYS A 54 2.07 12.76 10.93
C CYS A 54 0.79 12.06 11.41
N LEU A 55 0.01 12.73 12.26
CA LEU A 55 -1.25 12.19 12.79
C LEU A 55 -2.35 12.15 11.72
N ALA A 56 -2.46 13.15 10.85
CA ALA A 56 -3.55 13.26 9.87
C ALA A 56 -3.65 12.09 8.87
N ASN A 57 -2.60 11.29 8.70
CA ASN A 57 -2.65 10.03 7.91
C ASN A 57 -3.56 8.95 8.55
N GLY A 58 -3.93 9.10 9.83
CA GLY A 58 -4.74 8.17 10.60
C GLY A 58 -3.93 7.25 11.51
N LEU A 59 -4.53 6.77 12.62
CA LEU A 59 -3.89 5.81 13.54
C LEU A 59 -3.65 4.43 12.90
N ASP A 60 -4.32 4.14 11.79
CA ASP A 60 -4.19 2.89 11.03
C ASP A 60 -3.12 2.98 9.91
N TYR A 61 -2.32 4.07 9.90
CA TYR A 61 -1.31 4.33 8.88
C TYR A 61 -0.04 3.48 9.06
N GLY A 62 0.21 2.58 8.10
CA GLY A 62 1.39 1.71 8.07
C GLY A 62 2.63 2.36 7.45
N LEU A 63 3.70 2.51 8.24
CA LEU A 63 5.04 2.94 7.78
C LEU A 63 5.86 1.77 7.22
N ILE A 64 6.53 1.95 6.08
CA ILE A 64 7.32 0.93 5.36
C ILE A 64 8.36 0.30 6.31
N PRO A 65 8.40 -1.03 6.52
CA PRO A 65 9.21 -1.65 7.58
C PRO A 65 10.72 -1.38 7.44
N LYS A 66 11.38 -1.00 8.56
CA LYS A 66 12.84 -0.70 8.61
C LYS A 66 13.75 -1.81 8.09
N ARG A 67 13.28 -3.06 8.15
CA ARG A 67 13.92 -4.23 7.58
C ARG A 67 12.89 -4.94 6.72
N VAL A 68 13.08 -4.88 5.41
CA VAL A 68 12.35 -5.73 4.46
C VAL A 68 13.06 -7.07 4.43
N ASP A 69 12.33 -8.18 4.54
CA ASP A 69 12.95 -9.50 4.52
C ASP A 69 13.47 -9.82 3.10
N LYS A 70 14.80 -9.87 3.00
CA LYS A 70 15.53 -10.19 1.78
C LYS A 70 15.36 -11.65 1.38
N LEU A 71 15.18 -12.57 2.34
CA LEU A 71 14.99 -14.00 2.07
C LEU A 71 13.59 -14.25 1.54
N MET A 72 12.55 -13.65 2.12
CA MET A 72 11.19 -13.69 1.56
C MET A 72 11.14 -13.09 0.15
N ILE A 73 11.80 -11.95 -0.11
CA ILE A 73 11.86 -11.37 -1.46
C ILE A 73 12.66 -12.26 -2.43
N ALA A 74 13.82 -12.79 -2.02
CA ALA A 74 14.60 -13.70 -2.84
C ALA A 74 13.78 -14.96 -3.19
N SER A 75 13.15 -15.61 -2.20
CA SER A 75 12.31 -16.78 -2.42
C SER A 75 11.13 -16.49 -3.34
N ASN A 76 10.49 -15.33 -3.24
CA ASN A 76 9.42 -14.93 -4.16
C ASN A 76 9.91 -14.74 -5.61
N ILE A 77 11.13 -14.21 -5.78
CA ILE A 77 11.80 -14.06 -7.09
C ILE A 77 12.26 -15.43 -7.63
N GLU A 78 12.78 -16.31 -6.79
CA GLU A 78 13.18 -17.68 -7.13
C GLU A 78 11.97 -18.53 -7.52
N GLN A 79 10.87 -18.48 -6.77
CA GLN A 79 9.60 -19.12 -7.14
C GLN A 79 9.03 -18.56 -8.46
N PHE A 80 9.23 -17.27 -8.76
CA PHE A 80 8.89 -16.72 -10.08
C PHE A 80 9.84 -17.25 -11.17
N TYR A 81 11.14 -17.29 -10.92
CA TYR A 81 12.14 -17.83 -11.84
C TYR A 81 11.91 -19.31 -12.13
N HIS A 82 11.59 -20.13 -11.12
CA HIS A 82 11.22 -21.54 -11.29
C HIS A 82 10.02 -21.70 -12.22
N ARG A 83 8.92 -20.97 -11.97
CA ARG A 83 7.74 -20.95 -12.87
C ARG A 83 8.10 -20.53 -14.31
N VAL A 84 9.02 -19.59 -14.50
CA VAL A 84 9.55 -19.22 -15.82
C VAL A 84 10.38 -20.37 -16.43
N THR A 85 11.22 -21.06 -15.65
CA THR A 85 11.95 -22.24 -16.15
C THR A 85 11.05 -23.43 -16.45
N ASP A 86 9.94 -23.61 -15.74
CA ASP A 86 8.95 -24.66 -16.02
C ASP A 86 8.28 -24.39 -17.36
N ILE A 87 7.91 -23.13 -17.65
CA ILE A 87 7.40 -22.70 -18.95
C ILE A 87 8.42 -22.98 -20.07
N THR A 88 9.72 -22.71 -19.87
CA THR A 88 10.74 -23.03 -20.88
C THR A 88 10.99 -24.53 -21.03
N GLN A 89 10.81 -25.33 -19.97
CA GLN A 89 10.84 -26.80 -20.04
C GLN A 89 9.64 -27.36 -20.80
N HIS A 90 8.43 -26.85 -20.56
CA HIS A 90 7.23 -27.20 -21.34
C HIS A 90 7.41 -26.85 -22.82
N HIS A 91 7.94 -25.66 -23.14
CA HIS A 91 8.30 -25.31 -24.52
C HIS A 91 9.33 -26.27 -25.13
N LYS A 92 10.36 -26.65 -24.36
CA LYS A 92 11.38 -27.63 -24.80
C LYS A 92 10.78 -29.02 -25.06
N LYS A 93 9.79 -29.46 -24.25
CA LYS A 93 9.05 -30.72 -24.46
C LYS A 93 8.22 -30.67 -25.75
N PHE A 94 7.44 -29.61 -25.94
CA PHE A 94 6.67 -29.35 -27.17
C PHE A 94 7.56 -29.32 -28.43
N MET A 95 8.75 -28.73 -28.34
CA MET A 95 9.75 -28.71 -29.43
C MET A 95 10.46 -30.07 -29.66
N ASN A 96 10.30 -31.06 -28.77
CA ASN A 96 10.69 -32.45 -29.02
C ASN A 96 9.54 -33.25 -29.63
N GLU A 97 8.31 -33.09 -29.12
CA GLU A 97 7.09 -33.68 -29.69
C GLU A 97 6.93 -33.31 -31.17
N LEU A 98 7.24 -32.06 -31.55
CA LEU A 98 7.27 -31.62 -32.96
C LEU A 98 8.34 -32.30 -33.83
N LYS A 99 9.46 -32.76 -33.25
CA LYS A 99 10.48 -33.55 -33.98
C LYS A 99 10.05 -35.00 -34.15
N GLU A 100 9.48 -35.58 -33.10
CA GLU A 100 8.94 -36.94 -33.09
C GLU A 100 7.76 -37.08 -34.08
N ALA A 101 6.97 -36.02 -34.26
CA ALA A 101 5.93 -35.90 -35.28
C ALA A 101 6.45 -35.75 -36.74
N GLY A 102 7.75 -35.96 -36.99
CA GLY A 102 8.31 -36.06 -38.35
C GLY A 102 8.54 -34.74 -39.09
N ALA A 103 8.37 -33.56 -38.45
CA ALA A 103 8.64 -32.25 -39.03
C ALA A 103 10.16 -31.92 -39.10
N GLY A 104 10.95 -32.86 -39.62
CA GLY A 104 12.41 -32.95 -39.49
C GLY A 104 13.27 -32.03 -40.38
N ALA A 105 12.85 -30.78 -40.63
CA ALA A 105 13.66 -29.75 -41.31
C ALA A 105 13.21 -28.35 -40.84
N ILE A 106 14.07 -27.37 -40.53
CA ILE A 106 15.56 -27.26 -40.56
C ILE A 106 16.01 -26.59 -39.23
N VAL A 107 17.25 -26.20 -38.91
CA VAL A 107 18.46 -25.79 -39.67
C VAL A 107 19.73 -26.25 -38.91
N LYS A 108 20.87 -26.39 -39.59
CA LYS A 108 22.21 -26.35 -38.96
C LYS A 108 22.85 -24.98 -39.19
N SER A 109 22.91 -24.14 -38.16
CA SER A 109 23.69 -22.89 -38.16
C SER A 109 23.88 -22.40 -36.72
N ASP A 110 25.08 -21.93 -36.38
CA ASP A 110 25.41 -21.50 -35.00
C ASP A 110 24.71 -20.20 -34.55
N VAL A 111 23.99 -19.55 -35.46
CA VAL A 111 22.90 -18.63 -35.12
C VAL A 111 21.57 -19.40 -35.18
N ARG A 112 21.07 -19.82 -34.01
CA ARG A 112 19.72 -20.41 -33.90
C ARG A 112 18.67 -19.30 -34.05
N VAL A 113 18.23 -19.06 -35.29
CA VAL A 113 17.11 -18.16 -35.58
C VAL A 113 15.87 -18.68 -34.84
N LEU A 114 15.35 -17.88 -33.92
CA LEU A 114 14.15 -18.20 -33.15
C LEU A 114 12.95 -18.26 -34.10
N ASN A 115 12.15 -19.33 -34.01
CA ASN A 115 10.87 -19.39 -34.73
C ASN A 115 9.98 -18.21 -34.31
N PRO A 116 9.02 -17.74 -35.15
CA PRO A 116 8.18 -16.59 -34.81
C PRO A 116 7.50 -16.68 -33.43
N LYS A 117 7.05 -17.87 -33.02
CA LYS A 117 6.48 -18.16 -31.70
C LYS A 117 7.49 -18.09 -30.55
N GLU A 118 8.73 -18.47 -30.79
CA GLU A 118 9.83 -18.37 -29.82
C GLU A 118 10.33 -16.92 -29.69
N LEU A 119 10.29 -16.17 -30.81
CA LEU A 119 10.70 -14.77 -30.89
C LEU A 119 9.67 -13.86 -30.20
N THR A 120 8.36 -14.15 -30.30
CA THR A 120 7.33 -13.50 -29.47
C THR A 120 7.51 -13.83 -28.00
N LEU A 121 7.65 -15.12 -27.62
CA LEU A 121 7.90 -15.52 -26.22
C LEU A 121 9.11 -14.82 -25.60
N ALA A 122 10.21 -14.67 -26.37
CA ALA A 122 11.40 -13.95 -25.92
C ALA A 122 11.16 -12.43 -25.78
N ALA A 123 10.36 -11.83 -26.68
CA ALA A 123 9.97 -10.43 -26.57
C ALA A 123 9.05 -10.18 -25.37
N ASP A 124 8.10 -11.08 -25.10
CA ASP A 124 7.18 -11.01 -23.96
C ASP A 124 7.94 -11.16 -22.63
N LEU A 125 8.87 -12.12 -22.53
CA LEU A 125 9.76 -12.24 -21.37
C LEU A 125 10.63 -10.99 -21.15
N ARG A 126 11.15 -10.40 -22.23
CA ARG A 126 11.95 -9.16 -22.16
C ARG A 126 11.08 -7.96 -21.74
N SER A 127 9.83 -7.90 -22.20
CA SER A 127 8.84 -6.88 -21.84
C SER A 127 8.40 -6.99 -20.37
N LEU A 128 8.13 -8.21 -19.89
CA LEU A 128 7.86 -8.50 -18.48
C LEU A 128 9.06 -8.10 -17.60
N THR A 129 10.28 -8.48 -18.00
CA THR A 129 11.50 -8.16 -17.25
C THR A 129 11.76 -6.65 -17.20
N GLN A 130 11.59 -5.93 -18.32
CA GLN A 130 11.80 -4.47 -18.35
C GLN A 130 10.68 -3.70 -17.66
N SER A 131 9.41 -4.12 -17.75
CA SER A 131 8.31 -3.47 -17.01
C SER A 131 8.40 -3.72 -15.50
N PHE A 132 8.88 -4.89 -15.06
CA PHE A 132 9.23 -5.15 -13.67
C PHE A 132 10.41 -4.27 -13.21
N LEU A 133 11.50 -4.21 -13.98
CA LEU A 133 12.67 -3.36 -13.68
C LEU A 133 12.31 -1.87 -13.65
N HIS A 134 11.42 -1.42 -14.54
CA HIS A 134 10.93 -0.04 -14.55
C HIS A 134 10.14 0.26 -13.29
N LYS A 135 9.12 -0.55 -12.95
CA LYS A 135 8.35 -0.41 -11.70
C LYS A 135 9.23 -0.48 -10.46
N ALA A 136 10.20 -1.40 -10.40
CA ALA A 136 11.13 -1.51 -9.28
C ALA A 136 12.01 -0.25 -9.12
N ASN A 137 12.47 0.35 -10.22
CA ASN A 137 13.22 1.61 -10.19
C ASN A 137 12.34 2.83 -9.92
N GLU A 138 11.08 2.81 -10.34
CA GLU A 138 10.07 3.82 -10.02
C GLU A 138 9.75 3.83 -8.52
N PHE A 139 9.38 2.66 -7.97
CA PHE A 139 9.21 2.46 -6.53
C PHE A 139 10.48 2.86 -5.75
N ARG A 140 11.69 2.52 -6.24
CA ARG A 140 12.94 2.93 -5.59
C ARG A 140 13.11 4.46 -5.55
N GLN A 141 12.77 5.18 -6.61
CA GLN A 141 12.85 6.64 -6.66
C GLN A 141 11.79 7.30 -5.76
N GLN A 142 10.56 6.79 -5.75
CA GLN A 142 9.50 7.24 -4.84
C GLN A 142 9.89 6.96 -3.38
N ASN A 143 10.35 5.76 -3.07
CA ASN A 143 10.77 5.34 -1.73
C ASN A 143 11.96 6.17 -1.20
N ASN A 144 12.93 6.56 -2.03
CA ASN A 144 14.01 7.47 -1.61
C ASN A 144 13.50 8.83 -1.10
N LYS A 145 12.35 9.32 -1.61
CA LYS A 145 11.73 10.58 -1.16
C LYS A 145 10.72 10.37 -0.03
N LEU A 146 10.13 9.18 0.09
CA LEU A 146 9.28 8.80 1.22
C LEU A 146 10.12 8.51 2.48
N ASP A 147 11.28 7.87 2.34
CA ASP A 147 12.17 7.44 3.43
C ASP A 147 12.58 8.60 4.36
N CYS A 148 12.83 9.81 3.86
CA CYS A 148 13.11 10.95 4.74
C CYS A 148 11.88 11.43 5.53
N LYS A 149 10.69 11.45 4.91
CA LYS A 149 9.43 11.82 5.60
C LYS A 149 9.00 10.75 6.60
N GLU A 150 9.13 9.47 6.25
CA GLU A 150 8.92 8.35 7.18
C GLU A 150 9.92 8.32 8.34
N LYS A 151 11.19 8.65 8.10
CA LYS A 151 12.20 8.77 9.18
C LYS A 151 11.80 9.85 10.19
N ASN A 152 11.27 10.98 9.73
CA ASN A 152 10.75 12.01 10.62
C ASN A 152 9.49 11.53 11.36
N TYR A 153 8.49 11.00 10.65
CA TYR A 153 7.29 10.42 11.25
C TYR A 153 7.61 9.33 12.30
N ARG A 154 8.66 8.53 12.08
CA ARG A 154 9.15 7.55 13.07
C ARG A 154 9.79 8.17 14.30
N ALA A 155 10.45 9.33 14.18
CA ALA A 155 10.95 10.08 15.32
C ALA A 155 9.79 10.73 16.09
N ILE A 156 8.83 11.31 15.37
CA ILE A 156 7.59 11.91 15.92
C ILE A 156 6.76 10.88 16.69
N LEU A 157 6.40 9.75 16.08
CA LEU A 157 5.65 8.68 16.76
C LEU A 157 6.42 8.03 17.92
N LYS A 158 7.75 8.09 17.91
CA LYS A 158 8.57 7.68 19.05
C LYS A 158 8.45 8.68 20.20
N LYS A 159 8.54 10.00 19.95
CA LYS A 159 8.29 11.05 20.96
C LYS A 159 6.88 10.91 21.57
N PHE A 160 5.86 10.78 20.72
CA PHE A 160 4.46 10.58 21.15
C PHE A 160 4.25 9.31 22.01
N ARG A 161 5.10 8.30 21.86
CA ARG A 161 5.08 7.09 22.70
C ARG A 161 5.89 7.24 24.00
N GLU A 162 6.84 8.17 24.04
CA GLU A 162 7.68 8.46 25.21
C GLU A 162 7.10 9.58 26.10
N ASP A 163 6.03 10.25 25.65
CA ASP A 163 5.30 11.27 26.41
C ASP A 163 4.05 10.68 27.09
N ASP A 164 4.19 10.33 28.36
CA ASP A 164 3.06 9.84 29.19
C ASP A 164 2.08 10.96 29.61
N SER A 165 2.38 12.23 29.39
CA SER A 165 1.48 13.33 29.80
C SER A 165 0.22 13.43 28.93
N ILE A 166 0.30 12.92 27.70
CA ILE A 166 -0.76 12.96 26.68
C ILE A 166 -1.34 11.57 26.39
N ILE A 167 -2.52 11.57 25.75
CA ILE A 167 -3.16 10.41 25.16
C ILE A 167 -3.73 10.79 23.78
N ILE A 168 -3.58 9.88 22.81
CA ILE A 168 -4.03 10.05 21.42
C ILE A 168 -5.09 9.00 21.12
N THR A 169 -6.27 9.42 20.67
CA THR A 169 -7.42 8.54 20.42
C THR A 169 -8.11 8.86 19.09
N ARG A 170 -8.94 7.94 18.57
CA ARG A 170 -9.88 8.23 17.48
C ARG A 170 -11.03 9.09 18.02
N SER A 171 -11.55 10.01 17.20
CA SER A 171 -12.81 10.70 17.52
C SER A 171 -14.00 9.74 17.45
N ASP A 172 -15.01 9.96 18.32
CA ASP A 172 -16.28 9.21 18.37
C ASP A 172 -16.95 9.04 16.99
N LYS A 173 -16.83 10.05 16.12
CA LYS A 173 -17.38 10.05 14.75
C LYS A 173 -16.30 10.35 13.73
N GLY A 174 -16.35 9.64 12.60
CA GLY A 174 -15.43 9.83 11.47
C GLY A 174 -14.07 9.17 11.67
N ARG A 175 -13.04 9.75 11.04
CA ARG A 175 -11.63 9.32 11.11
C ARG A 175 -10.73 10.37 11.77
N GLY A 176 -11.30 11.24 12.60
CA GLY A 176 -10.53 12.26 13.32
C GLY A 176 -9.64 11.64 14.39
N ILE A 177 -8.59 12.38 14.75
CA ILE A 177 -7.71 12.05 15.86
C ILE A 177 -7.83 13.16 16.90
N VAL A 178 -7.84 12.78 18.16
CA VAL A 178 -7.84 13.71 19.30
C VAL A 178 -6.59 13.46 20.14
N GLU A 179 -5.79 14.51 20.33
CA GLU A 179 -4.68 14.54 21.29
C GLU A 179 -5.17 15.32 22.51
N MET A 180 -5.05 14.77 23.73
CA MET A 180 -5.44 15.45 24.96
C MET A 180 -4.57 15.05 26.14
N ASN A 181 -4.60 15.82 27.22
CA ASN A 181 -3.90 15.48 28.46
C ASN A 181 -4.44 14.16 29.03
N ARG A 182 -3.55 13.24 29.40
CA ARG A 182 -3.93 11.93 29.96
C ARG A 182 -4.72 12.06 31.26
N GLN A 183 -4.33 12.98 32.14
CA GLN A 183 -5.02 13.18 33.41
C GLN A 183 -6.46 13.69 33.19
N ASP A 184 -6.67 14.61 32.24
CA ASP A 184 -8.02 15.11 31.92
C ASP A 184 -8.89 14.01 31.32
N TYR A 185 -8.31 13.13 30.49
CA TYR A 185 -9.01 11.95 29.97
C TYR A 185 -9.42 11.00 31.11
N VAL A 186 -8.48 10.61 31.97
CA VAL A 186 -8.74 9.69 33.11
C VAL A 186 -9.78 10.30 34.05
N ASN A 187 -9.66 11.58 34.41
CA ASN A 187 -10.62 12.27 35.25
C ASN A 187 -12.03 12.26 34.62
N LYS A 188 -12.16 12.58 33.32
CA LYS A 188 -13.46 12.56 32.62
C LYS A 188 -14.05 11.16 32.54
N MET A 189 -13.23 10.14 32.26
CA MET A 189 -13.67 8.74 32.22
C MET A 189 -14.15 8.26 33.60
N LEU A 190 -13.44 8.60 34.68
CA LEU A 190 -13.87 8.29 36.04
C LEU A 190 -15.17 9.03 36.42
N THR A 191 -15.33 10.31 36.06
CA THR A 191 -16.58 11.05 36.28
C THR A 191 -17.76 10.43 35.53
N ILE A 192 -17.55 9.88 34.33
CA ILE A 192 -18.59 9.17 33.57
C ILE A 192 -18.91 7.82 34.20
N LEU A 193 -17.89 7.01 34.56
CA LEU A 193 -18.09 5.67 35.11
C LEU A 193 -18.68 5.68 36.54
N ASN A 194 -18.41 6.73 37.32
CA ASN A 194 -18.98 6.93 38.66
C ASN A 194 -20.39 7.57 38.63
N ASP A 195 -20.98 7.81 37.45
CA ASP A 195 -22.32 8.35 37.31
C ASP A 195 -23.37 7.27 37.64
N SER A 196 -23.72 7.17 38.92
CA SER A 196 -24.73 6.25 39.46
C SER A 196 -26.15 6.50 38.96
N THR A 197 -26.40 7.55 38.17
CA THR A 197 -27.69 7.76 37.47
C THR A 197 -27.78 7.01 36.14
N LYS A 198 -26.64 6.56 35.58
CA LYS A 198 -26.56 5.86 34.30
C LYS A 198 -25.92 4.48 34.40
N PHE A 199 -24.96 4.31 35.29
CA PHE A 199 -24.20 3.07 35.47
C PHE A 199 -24.47 2.50 36.86
N SER A 200 -24.55 1.18 36.95
CA SER A 200 -24.64 0.44 38.22
C SER A 200 -23.49 -0.55 38.31
N PHE A 201 -22.96 -0.75 39.51
CA PHE A 201 -21.89 -1.72 39.73
C PHE A 201 -22.46 -3.14 39.72
N LEU A 202 -21.91 -4.00 38.86
CA LEU A 202 -22.30 -5.40 38.74
C LEU A 202 -21.28 -6.26 39.49
N LEU A 203 -21.76 -7.07 40.45
CA LEU A 203 -20.95 -8.03 41.21
C LEU A 203 -20.65 -9.30 40.42
N GLU A 204 -21.55 -9.67 39.50
CA GLU A 204 -21.45 -10.82 38.59
C GLU A 204 -21.84 -10.37 37.19
N ASP A 205 -21.27 -10.98 36.14
CA ASP A 205 -21.67 -10.73 34.77
C ASP A 205 -23.03 -11.41 34.49
N PRO A 206 -24.11 -10.65 34.16
CA PRO A 206 -25.44 -11.20 33.95
C PRO A 206 -25.56 -12.06 32.67
N THR A 207 -24.55 -12.02 31.80
CA THR A 207 -24.53 -12.71 30.51
C THR A 207 -24.10 -14.17 30.62
N ILE A 208 -23.32 -14.53 31.65
CA ILE A 208 -22.83 -15.91 31.90
C ILE A 208 -23.97 -16.94 31.84
N LYS A 209 -25.15 -16.59 32.38
CA LYS A 209 -26.34 -17.47 32.43
C LYS A 209 -26.92 -17.77 31.04
N ARG A 210 -26.60 -16.98 30.00
CA ARG A 210 -27.00 -17.23 28.61
C ARG A 210 -26.01 -18.15 27.90
N GLU A 211 -24.72 -18.01 28.19
CA GLU A 211 -23.64 -18.82 27.59
C GLU A 211 -23.60 -20.27 28.15
N THR A 212 -24.26 -20.51 29.28
CA THR A 212 -24.30 -21.80 29.99
C THR A 212 -25.67 -22.50 29.92
N SER A 213 -26.51 -22.12 28.96
CA SER A 213 -27.88 -22.65 28.76
C SER A 213 -28.07 -23.42 27.44
N GLU A 214 -27.00 -24.08 26.94
CA GLU A 214 -27.04 -25.07 25.84
C GLU A 214 -26.99 -26.51 26.37
#